data_AF-A0A963TH31-F1
#
_entry.id   AF-A0A963TH31-F1
#
_cell.length_a   1.000
_cell.length_b   1.000
_cell.length_c   1.000
_cell.angle_alpha   90.00
_cell.angle_beta   90.00
_cell.angle_gamma   90.00
#
_symmetry.space_group_name_H-M   'P 1'
#
loop_
_entity.id
_entity.type
_entity.pdbx_description
1 polymer ?
#
loop_
_entity_poly.entity_id
_entity_poly.type
_entity_poly.pdbx_seq_one_letter_code
_entity_poly.pdbx_strand_id
1 'polypeptide(L)'
;MILRSTLKALPASALFAATLFGAASAQQACSTYVVQEGDTIGNIAIKAYGTLDYQIVFNANRDKIGNDISGLKPGTELVLPCADGRLTADAAAPDVEKSTQASASLSTNEIDDYKPKVKFVTGGDWYPFADEGLTGGGFLVRLVETAMHRAGNNRDYLVGWVDDWDSHMTVLLPFNAYDLSIAWYVPDCTKTDSMSEMTHDFCDNFVFSKPLYDAVFGFFTRADSPYAGAKTLPDFAGARICRSEGYSMHDLDEAGLIEPAVTISIPPMIGDCAEGVMQGLYDVMSVESQAMVSVRKELGLGDEFVESPFVTSIQAISAMGSKSNPRALEFIEELNAGLDEMRESGEWYDIVASSLKEANEKLAEN
;
A
#
# COMPACT_ATOMS: atom_id res chain seq x y z
N MET A 1 37.39 39.63 64.65
CA MET A 1 37.36 38.54 65.63
C MET A 1 35.95 38.49 66.22
N ILE A 2 35.20 37.46 65.85
CA ILE A 2 34.10 36.81 66.59
C ILE A 2 33.11 37.73 67.34
N LEU A 3 31.85 37.81 66.88
CA LEU A 3 30.73 37.98 67.80
C LEU A 3 29.55 37.09 67.39
N ARG A 4 29.19 36.20 68.31
CA ARG A 4 28.01 35.31 68.27
C ARG A 4 26.73 36.13 68.46
N SER A 5 25.64 35.75 67.79
CA SER A 5 24.28 35.96 68.31
C SER A 5 23.28 34.93 67.74
N THR A 6 22.99 33.96 68.60
CA THR A 6 21.68 33.32 68.91
C THR A 6 20.48 33.40 67.95
N LEU A 7 19.87 32.22 67.79
CA LEU A 7 18.58 31.86 67.19
C LEU A 7 17.39 32.82 67.45
N LYS A 8 16.49 32.92 66.47
CA LYS A 8 15.04 32.61 66.61
C LYS A 8 14.38 32.34 65.24
N ALA A 9 13.51 31.35 65.22
CA ALA A 9 12.94 30.68 64.05
C ALA A 9 11.74 31.39 63.42
N LEU A 10 11.46 31.11 62.15
CA LEU A 10 10.11 31.01 61.59
C LEU A 10 10.10 30.01 60.40
N PRO A 11 9.01 29.24 60.20
CA PRO A 11 8.98 28.12 59.26
C PRO A 11 8.74 28.59 57.83
N ALA A 12 9.58 28.15 56.88
CA ALA A 12 9.33 28.31 55.46
C ALA A 12 8.54 27.11 54.95
N SER A 13 7.25 27.31 54.71
CA SER A 13 6.38 26.39 53.99
C SER A 13 6.93 26.15 52.59
N ALA A 14 7.31 24.90 52.29
CA ALA A 14 7.68 24.48 50.95
C ALA A 14 6.38 24.26 50.14
N LEU A 15 6.04 25.20 49.25
CA LEU A 15 5.13 24.92 48.14
C LEU A 15 5.89 24.10 47.11
N PHE A 16 5.61 22.81 47.06
CA PHE A 16 5.95 21.95 45.93
C PHE A 16 4.99 22.32 44.78
N ALA A 17 5.48 23.12 43.82
CA ALA A 17 4.80 23.30 42.55
C ALA A 17 4.94 21.98 41.77
N ALA A 18 3.91 21.15 41.80
CA ALA A 18 3.79 20.01 40.90
C ALA A 18 3.60 20.55 39.48
N THR A 19 4.67 20.55 38.70
CA THR A 19 4.61 20.67 37.25
C THR A 19 3.80 19.48 36.70
N LEU A 20 2.58 19.76 36.28
CA LEU A 20 1.82 18.88 35.39
C LEU A 20 2.57 18.82 34.06
N PHE A 21 3.43 17.83 33.91
CA PHE A 21 3.88 17.41 32.58
C PHE A 21 2.65 16.92 31.84
N GLY A 22 2.39 17.52 30.67
CA GLY A 22 1.28 17.16 29.81
C GLY A 22 1.26 15.65 29.56
N ALA A 23 0.09 15.05 29.72
CA ALA A 23 -0.14 13.71 29.22
C ALA A 23 0.24 13.69 27.74
N ALA A 24 1.17 12.83 27.37
CA ALA A 24 1.33 12.39 25.99
C ALA A 24 -0.07 11.98 25.49
N SER A 25 -0.49 12.51 24.33
CA SER A 25 -1.73 12.06 23.69
C SER A 25 -1.72 10.53 23.63
N ALA A 26 -2.74 9.90 24.21
CA ALA A 26 -2.90 8.47 24.11
C ALA A 26 -3.16 8.12 22.64
N GLN A 27 -2.14 7.51 22.02
CA GLN A 27 -2.17 6.88 20.70
C GLN A 27 -3.37 5.92 20.65
N GLN A 28 -4.39 6.23 19.86
CA GLN A 28 -5.71 5.59 19.90
C GLN A 28 -5.77 4.19 19.25
N ALA A 29 -4.62 3.55 19.02
CA ALA A 29 -4.48 2.21 18.45
C ALA A 29 -5.16 1.12 19.32
N CYS A 30 -5.43 -0.06 18.74
CA CYS A 30 -6.13 -1.18 19.38
C CYS A 30 -7.54 -0.82 19.90
N SER A 31 -8.31 0.01 19.19
CA SER A 31 -9.60 0.49 19.68
C SER A 31 -10.66 0.57 18.58
N THR A 32 -11.90 0.87 18.94
CA THR A 32 -12.95 1.23 17.98
C THR A 32 -13.13 2.74 17.98
N TYR A 33 -13.10 3.36 16.80
CA TYR A 33 -13.30 4.79 16.58
C TYR A 33 -14.62 5.05 15.87
N VAL A 34 -15.39 6.03 16.34
CA VAL A 34 -16.63 6.48 15.70
C VAL A 34 -16.35 7.72 14.88
N VAL A 35 -16.51 7.62 13.56
CA VAL A 35 -16.25 8.72 12.61
C VAL A 35 -17.06 9.96 12.97
N GLN A 36 -16.39 11.11 13.08
CA GLN A 36 -17.02 12.41 13.31
C GLN A 36 -17.19 13.19 12.00
N GLU A 37 -18.01 14.24 12.03
CA GLU A 37 -18.16 15.15 10.91
C GLU A 37 -16.83 15.83 10.56
N GLY A 38 -16.41 15.73 9.29
CA GLY A 38 -15.15 16.29 8.80
C GLY A 38 -13.90 15.45 9.06
N ASP A 39 -14.03 14.26 9.65
CA ASP A 39 -12.92 13.31 9.72
C ASP A 39 -12.60 12.75 8.31
N THR A 40 -11.31 12.64 8.00
CA THR A 40 -10.81 11.84 6.88
C THR A 40 -10.06 10.64 7.45
N ILE A 41 -9.89 9.58 6.65
CA ILE A 41 -9.13 8.40 7.11
C ILE A 41 -7.69 8.79 7.48
N GLY A 42 -7.08 9.73 6.75
CA GLY A 42 -5.74 10.25 7.03
C GLY A 42 -5.66 10.96 8.37
N ASN A 43 -6.64 11.81 8.67
CA ASN A 43 -6.67 12.54 9.94
C ASN A 43 -6.91 11.59 11.13
N ILE A 44 -7.72 10.53 10.93
CA ILE A 44 -7.92 9.46 11.93
C ILE A 44 -6.61 8.69 12.15
N ALA A 45 -5.88 8.36 11.08
CA ALA A 45 -4.59 7.68 11.19
C ALA A 45 -3.54 8.53 11.90
N ILE A 46 -3.45 9.83 11.62
CA ILE A 46 -2.57 10.75 12.38
C ILE A 46 -2.95 10.73 13.86
N LYS A 47 -4.23 10.80 14.21
CA LYS A 47 -4.69 10.76 15.61
C LYS A 47 -4.37 9.41 16.28
N ALA A 48 -4.48 8.31 15.54
CA ALA A 48 -4.35 6.95 16.06
C ALA A 48 -2.91 6.44 16.12
N TYR A 49 -2.09 6.77 15.12
CA TYR A 49 -0.74 6.23 14.91
C TYR A 49 0.34 7.30 14.77
N GLY A 50 -0.01 8.59 14.82
CA GLY A 50 0.95 9.69 14.68
C GLY A 50 1.53 9.82 13.27
N THR A 51 1.07 9.00 12.33
CA THR A 51 1.53 8.96 10.93
C THR A 51 0.31 9.03 10.01
N LEU A 52 0.54 9.45 8.77
CA LEU A 52 -0.47 9.38 7.70
C LEU A 52 -0.61 7.97 7.11
N ASP A 53 -0.06 6.92 7.75
CA ASP A 53 -0.27 5.54 7.30
C ASP A 53 -1.68 5.05 7.66
N TYR A 54 -2.67 5.64 6.98
CA TYR A 54 -4.07 5.26 7.13
C TYR A 54 -4.37 3.91 6.50
N GLN A 55 -3.42 3.28 5.81
CA GLN A 55 -3.62 1.98 5.19
C GLN A 55 -3.90 0.90 6.23
N ILE A 56 -3.29 1.00 7.41
CA ILE A 56 -3.59 0.14 8.55
C ILE A 56 -5.07 0.25 8.94
N VAL A 57 -5.64 1.46 8.92
CA VAL A 57 -7.08 1.69 9.18
C VAL A 57 -7.94 1.18 8.03
N PHE A 58 -7.53 1.45 6.78
CA PHE A 58 -8.28 1.06 5.60
C PHE A 58 -8.41 -0.46 5.49
N ASN A 59 -7.30 -1.19 5.60
CA ASN A 59 -7.26 -2.65 5.50
C ASN A 59 -8.21 -3.32 6.51
N ALA A 60 -8.28 -2.79 7.73
CA ALA A 60 -9.10 -3.35 8.80
C ALA A 60 -10.60 -3.03 8.68
N ASN A 61 -10.99 -2.10 7.79
CA ASN A 61 -12.36 -1.61 7.67
C ASN A 61 -12.86 -1.52 6.22
N ARG A 62 -12.23 -2.27 5.32
CA ARG A 62 -12.48 -2.19 3.88
C ARG A 62 -13.96 -2.43 3.54
N ASP A 63 -14.62 -3.34 4.25
CA ASP A 63 -16.05 -3.64 4.14
C ASP A 63 -16.96 -2.46 4.48
N LYS A 64 -16.51 -1.55 5.36
CA LYS A 64 -17.27 -0.38 5.81
C LYS A 64 -16.97 0.88 5.00
N ILE A 65 -15.73 1.05 4.57
CA ILE A 65 -15.27 2.26 3.85
C ILE A 65 -15.64 2.18 2.37
N GLY A 66 -15.53 0.99 1.75
CA GLY A 66 -15.74 0.85 0.31
C GLY A 66 -14.74 1.64 -0.52
N ASN A 67 -15.15 2.08 -1.71
CA ASN A 67 -14.25 2.68 -2.72
C ASN A 67 -14.11 4.22 -2.60
N ASP A 68 -14.85 4.89 -1.69
CA ASP A 68 -14.76 6.34 -1.48
C ASP A 68 -14.11 6.64 -0.12
N ILE A 69 -12.78 6.82 -0.14
CA ILE A 69 -12.00 7.18 1.05
C ILE A 69 -12.27 8.62 1.51
N SER A 70 -12.62 9.50 0.57
CA SER A 70 -12.83 10.92 0.85
C SER A 70 -14.18 11.20 1.54
N GLY A 71 -15.16 10.33 1.33
CA GLY A 71 -16.54 10.42 1.83
C GLY A 71 -16.83 9.59 3.08
N LEU A 72 -15.94 9.60 4.08
CA LEU A 72 -16.12 8.85 5.32
C LEU A 72 -17.39 9.32 6.08
N LYS A 73 -18.40 8.45 6.20
CA LYS A 73 -19.71 8.83 6.76
C LYS A 73 -19.65 8.97 8.29
N PRO A 74 -20.09 10.11 8.87
CA PRO A 74 -20.19 10.27 10.32
C PRO A 74 -21.05 9.17 10.96
N GLY A 75 -20.60 8.65 12.10
CA GLY A 75 -21.23 7.54 12.81
C GLY A 75 -20.75 6.14 12.39
N THR A 76 -19.88 6.02 11.37
CA THR A 76 -19.27 4.74 11.01
C THR A 76 -18.31 4.28 12.11
N GLU A 77 -18.42 3.03 12.57
CA GLU A 77 -17.52 2.45 13.57
C GLU A 77 -16.33 1.76 12.87
N LEU A 78 -15.15 2.35 12.99
CA LEU A 78 -13.89 1.82 12.46
C LEU A 78 -13.11 1.08 13.55
N VAL A 79 -12.58 -0.09 13.22
CA VAL A 79 -11.56 -0.79 13.99
C VAL A 79 -10.22 -0.11 13.73
N LEU A 80 -9.56 0.37 14.77
CA LEU A 80 -8.17 0.83 14.71
C LEU A 80 -7.28 -0.32 15.19
N PRO A 81 -6.57 -1.02 14.27
CA PRO A 81 -5.65 -2.08 14.67
C PRO A 81 -4.62 -1.65 15.71
N CYS A 82 -4.03 -2.64 16.35
CA CYS A 82 -2.85 -2.45 17.15
C CYS A 82 -1.65 -2.08 16.29
N ALA A 83 -0.68 -1.38 16.89
CA ALA A 83 0.58 -1.05 16.22
C ALA A 83 1.38 -2.30 15.78
N ASP A 84 1.07 -3.47 16.35
CA ASP A 84 1.62 -4.77 15.97
C ASP A 84 0.78 -5.50 14.89
N GLY A 85 -0.20 -4.82 14.28
CA GLY A 85 -1.03 -5.33 13.18
C GLY A 85 -2.26 -6.14 13.63
N ARG A 86 -2.44 -6.42 14.92
CA ARG A 86 -3.61 -7.17 15.41
C ARG A 86 -4.88 -6.35 15.32
N LEU A 87 -5.98 -6.96 14.87
CA LEU A 87 -7.28 -6.26 14.78
C LEU A 87 -7.89 -5.95 16.15
N THR A 88 -7.57 -6.72 17.20
CA THR A 88 -7.99 -6.44 18.59
C THR A 88 -6.89 -6.82 19.58
N ALA A 89 -6.90 -6.20 20.76
CA ALA A 89 -5.92 -6.47 21.82
C ALA A 89 -5.92 -7.93 22.32
N ASP A 90 -7.07 -8.62 22.21
CA ASP A 90 -7.28 -10.00 22.63
C ASP A 90 -7.10 -11.03 21.50
N ALA A 91 -6.90 -10.58 20.26
CA ALA A 91 -6.51 -11.47 19.18
C ALA A 91 -5.12 -12.05 19.51
N ALA A 92 -5.01 -13.38 19.53
CA ALA A 92 -3.71 -14.03 19.61
C ALA A 92 -2.86 -13.55 18.43
N ALA A 93 -1.61 -13.18 18.69
CA ALA A 93 -0.66 -12.90 17.62
C ALA A 93 -0.58 -14.16 16.71
N PRO A 94 -0.70 -14.02 15.39
CA PRO A 94 -0.64 -15.18 14.51
C PRO A 94 0.76 -15.79 14.60
N ASP A 95 0.80 -17.09 14.88
CA ASP A 95 2.01 -17.91 14.90
C ASP A 95 2.32 -18.31 13.46
N VAL A 96 3.10 -17.47 12.77
CA VAL A 96 3.43 -17.58 11.33
C VAL A 96 4.49 -18.67 11.05
N GLU A 97 4.97 -19.40 12.05
CA GLU A 97 6.07 -20.36 11.87
C GLU A 97 5.67 -21.72 11.25
N LYS A 98 4.38 -21.98 10.95
CA LYS A 98 3.95 -23.29 10.42
C LYS A 98 3.70 -23.39 8.92
N SER A 99 3.73 -22.29 8.15
CA SER A 99 3.53 -22.38 6.69
C SER A 99 4.82 -22.61 5.90
N THR A 100 6.01 -22.50 6.51
CA THR A 100 7.31 -22.55 5.80
C THR A 100 7.97 -23.93 5.74
N GLN A 101 7.39 -25.00 6.28
CA GLN A 101 8.00 -26.35 6.28
C GLN A 101 7.31 -27.40 5.40
N ALA A 102 6.30 -27.05 4.62
CA ALA A 102 5.69 -27.99 3.66
C ALA A 102 6.53 -28.19 2.37
N SER A 103 7.55 -27.36 2.12
CA SER A 103 8.36 -27.40 0.89
C SER A 103 9.55 -28.37 0.94
N ALA A 104 9.69 -29.18 2.00
CA ALA A 104 10.87 -30.02 2.22
C ALA A 104 10.55 -31.50 2.47
N SER A 105 9.67 -32.11 1.65
CA SER A 105 9.74 -33.56 1.41
C SER A 105 8.80 -33.96 0.26
N LEU A 106 9.30 -33.97 -0.97
CA LEU A 106 8.66 -34.68 -2.07
C LEU A 106 9.40 -36.00 -2.27
N SER A 107 8.78 -37.09 -1.80
CA SER A 107 9.16 -38.45 -2.15
C SER A 107 8.89 -38.70 -3.63
N THR A 108 9.91 -39.20 -4.32
CA THR A 108 9.82 -39.79 -5.65
C THR A 108 8.85 -40.98 -5.61
N ASN A 109 7.77 -40.94 -6.40
CA ASN A 109 7.36 -42.02 -7.32
C ASN A 109 6.05 -41.69 -8.05
N GLU A 110 6.04 -42.05 -9.34
CA GLU A 110 4.93 -42.18 -10.31
C GLU A 110 4.83 -41.08 -11.39
N ILE A 111 5.31 -41.46 -12.59
CA ILE A 111 5.28 -40.69 -13.84
C ILE A 111 3.98 -41.06 -14.57
N ASP A 112 2.92 -40.25 -14.43
CA ASP A 112 1.85 -40.10 -15.45
C ASP A 112 0.97 -38.82 -15.34
N ASP A 113 1.40 -37.76 -14.64
CA ASP A 113 0.68 -36.45 -14.64
C ASP A 113 1.67 -35.27 -14.48
N TYR A 114 2.64 -35.14 -15.39
CA TYR A 114 3.50 -33.94 -15.39
C TYR A 114 2.69 -32.72 -15.85
N LYS A 115 2.29 -31.90 -14.87
CA LYS A 115 1.72 -30.58 -15.10
C LYS A 115 2.85 -29.55 -15.15
N PRO A 116 2.99 -28.76 -16.25
CA PRO A 116 3.99 -27.70 -16.29
C PRO A 116 3.74 -26.70 -15.16
N LYS A 117 4.84 -26.15 -14.64
CA LYS A 117 4.84 -25.11 -13.61
C LYS A 117 3.94 -23.94 -14.01
N VAL A 118 3.34 -23.29 -13.02
CA VAL A 118 2.72 -21.97 -13.23
C VAL A 118 3.84 -20.93 -13.14
N LYS A 119 3.95 -20.08 -14.14
CA LYS A 119 5.01 -19.07 -14.24
C LYS A 119 4.43 -17.69 -13.94
N PHE A 120 4.89 -17.07 -12.86
CA PHE A 120 4.59 -15.70 -12.51
C PHE A 120 5.76 -14.78 -12.83
N VAL A 121 5.49 -13.52 -13.16
CA VAL A 121 6.52 -12.47 -13.27
C VAL A 121 6.11 -11.21 -12.52
N THR A 122 7.04 -10.59 -11.80
CA THR A 122 6.86 -9.30 -11.11
C THR A 122 8.19 -8.54 -11.09
N GLY A 123 8.21 -7.29 -10.62
CA GLY A 123 9.43 -6.52 -10.38
C GLY A 123 9.82 -6.48 -8.90
N GLY A 124 11.07 -6.14 -8.61
CA GLY A 124 11.61 -5.99 -7.25
C GLY A 124 11.58 -4.54 -6.74
N ASP A 125 12.30 -4.29 -5.64
CA ASP A 125 12.50 -2.97 -5.01
C ASP A 125 11.20 -2.21 -4.67
N TRP A 126 10.08 -2.93 -4.57
CA TRP A 126 8.76 -2.35 -4.34
C TRP A 126 8.22 -2.68 -2.96
N TYR A 127 8.87 -2.12 -1.95
CA TYR A 127 8.53 -2.36 -0.57
C TYR A 127 7.20 -1.71 -0.17
N PRO A 128 6.29 -2.38 0.58
CA PRO A 128 6.31 -3.77 1.06
C PRO A 128 5.59 -4.80 0.16
N PHE A 129 5.28 -4.40 -1.08
CA PHE A 129 4.41 -5.10 -2.01
C PHE A 129 5.08 -6.33 -2.63
N ALA A 130 6.24 -6.13 -3.26
CA ALA A 130 7.00 -7.15 -3.98
C ALA A 130 8.51 -6.85 -3.91
N ASP A 131 9.29 -7.79 -3.38
CA ASP A 131 10.76 -7.71 -3.37
C ASP A 131 11.39 -9.08 -3.10
N GLU A 132 12.51 -9.41 -3.76
CA GLU A 132 13.22 -10.69 -3.58
C GLU A 132 13.71 -10.92 -2.15
N GLY A 133 14.01 -9.84 -1.42
CA GLY A 133 14.51 -9.86 -0.04
C GLY A 133 13.42 -9.96 1.02
N LEU A 134 12.14 -9.93 0.65
CA LEU A 134 11.00 -10.13 1.54
C LEU A 134 10.65 -11.61 1.67
N THR A 135 10.12 -12.01 2.83
CA THR A 135 9.60 -13.37 3.02
C THR A 135 8.57 -13.68 1.93
N GLY A 136 8.80 -14.76 1.18
CA GLY A 136 7.92 -15.18 0.07
C GLY A 136 7.77 -14.14 -1.05
N GLY A 137 8.72 -13.22 -1.22
CA GLY A 137 8.67 -12.20 -2.28
C GLY A 137 7.78 -10.99 -1.96
N GLY A 138 7.33 -10.81 -0.71
CA GLY A 138 6.39 -9.75 -0.33
C GLY A 138 4.93 -10.22 -0.35
N PHE A 139 4.00 -9.39 0.14
CA PHE A 139 2.62 -9.86 0.31
C PHE A 139 1.90 -10.12 -1.01
N LEU A 140 2.20 -9.40 -2.10
CA LEU A 140 1.51 -9.65 -3.37
C LEU A 140 1.84 -11.04 -3.93
N VAL A 141 3.11 -11.45 -3.85
CA VAL A 141 3.56 -12.78 -4.27
C VAL A 141 2.98 -13.85 -3.33
N ARG A 142 3.09 -13.67 -2.01
CA ARG A 142 2.52 -14.58 -1.02
C ARG A 142 1.02 -14.79 -1.20
N LEU A 143 0.27 -13.73 -1.50
CA LEU A 143 -1.18 -13.80 -1.73
C LEU A 143 -1.50 -14.65 -2.97
N VAL A 144 -0.77 -14.46 -4.08
CA VAL A 144 -0.97 -15.26 -5.30
C VAL A 144 -0.63 -16.73 -5.05
N GLU A 145 0.53 -17.03 -4.48
CA GLU A 145 0.95 -18.42 -4.22
C GLU A 145 -0.03 -19.14 -3.28
N THR A 146 -0.42 -18.48 -2.18
CA THR A 146 -1.35 -19.05 -1.21
C THR A 146 -2.73 -19.26 -1.84
N ALA A 147 -3.26 -18.28 -2.58
CA ALA A 147 -4.56 -18.40 -3.22
C ALA A 147 -4.60 -19.54 -4.23
N MET A 148 -3.56 -19.68 -5.06
CA MET A 148 -3.49 -20.78 -6.03
C MET A 148 -3.49 -22.14 -5.32
N HIS A 149 -2.75 -22.28 -4.22
CA HIS A 149 -2.77 -23.49 -3.40
C HIS A 149 -4.16 -23.77 -2.79
N ARG A 150 -4.86 -22.75 -2.28
CA ARG A 150 -6.21 -22.88 -1.73
C ARG A 150 -7.23 -23.33 -2.78
N ALA A 151 -7.06 -22.86 -4.02
CA ALA A 151 -7.86 -23.30 -5.16
C ALA A 151 -7.60 -24.77 -5.59
N GLY A 152 -6.72 -25.51 -4.89
CA GLY A 152 -6.39 -26.90 -5.18
C GLY A 152 -5.37 -27.07 -6.30
N ASN A 153 -4.68 -25.98 -6.69
CA ASN A 153 -3.58 -26.07 -7.63
C ASN A 153 -2.35 -26.68 -6.92
N ASN A 154 -1.98 -27.89 -7.36
CA ASN A 154 -0.85 -28.66 -6.84
C ASN A 154 0.37 -28.60 -7.77
N ARG A 155 0.47 -27.60 -8.65
CA ARG A 155 1.62 -27.40 -9.53
C ARG A 155 2.72 -26.66 -8.79
N ASP A 156 3.97 -26.92 -9.18
CA ASP A 156 5.08 -26.05 -8.79
C ASP A 156 4.91 -24.65 -9.40
N TYR A 157 5.40 -23.64 -8.68
CA TYR A 157 5.46 -22.26 -9.16
C TYR A 157 6.89 -21.86 -9.54
N LEU A 158 6.98 -20.85 -10.39
CA LEU A 158 8.20 -20.09 -10.68
C LEU A 158 7.82 -18.60 -10.64
N VAL A 159 8.52 -17.81 -9.83
CA VAL A 159 8.43 -16.36 -9.86
C VAL A 159 9.68 -15.82 -10.56
N GLY A 160 9.49 -15.15 -11.69
CA GLY A 160 10.52 -14.36 -12.35
C GLY A 160 10.50 -12.92 -11.86
N TRP A 161 11.69 -12.35 -11.67
CA TRP A 161 11.88 -10.96 -11.26
C TRP A 161 12.44 -10.17 -12.44
N VAL A 162 11.64 -9.25 -12.98
CA VAL A 162 11.96 -8.41 -14.14
C VAL A 162 11.48 -7.00 -13.84
N ASP A 163 12.41 -6.06 -13.71
CA ASP A 163 12.08 -4.67 -13.36
C ASP A 163 11.67 -3.82 -14.57
N ASP A 164 11.86 -4.36 -15.78
CA ASP A 164 11.32 -3.79 -17.02
C ASP A 164 9.82 -4.08 -17.12
N TRP A 165 9.02 -3.28 -16.40
CA TRP A 165 7.57 -3.43 -16.33
C TRP A 165 6.89 -3.36 -17.70
N ASP A 166 7.36 -2.52 -18.62
CA ASP A 166 6.81 -2.45 -19.98
C ASP A 166 6.93 -3.81 -20.69
N SER A 167 8.07 -4.49 -20.54
CA SER A 167 8.29 -5.80 -21.14
C SER A 167 7.27 -6.86 -20.71
N HIS A 168 6.66 -6.74 -19.53
CA HIS A 168 5.64 -7.67 -19.06
C HIS A 168 4.44 -7.67 -20.00
N MET A 169 4.04 -6.48 -20.42
CA MET A 169 2.92 -6.24 -21.32
C MET A 169 3.30 -6.44 -22.78
N THR A 170 4.46 -5.97 -23.20
CA THR A 170 4.82 -5.94 -24.63
C THR A 170 5.46 -7.24 -25.11
N VAL A 171 6.03 -8.05 -24.21
CA VAL A 171 6.77 -9.28 -24.56
C VAL A 171 6.37 -10.48 -23.70
N LEU A 172 6.49 -10.40 -22.38
CA LEU A 172 6.48 -11.59 -21.54
C LEU A 172 5.14 -12.30 -21.49
N LEU A 173 4.04 -11.55 -21.35
CA LEU A 173 2.69 -12.13 -21.35
C LEU A 173 2.18 -12.45 -22.76
N PRO A 174 2.30 -11.59 -23.80
CA PRO A 174 1.79 -11.91 -25.13
C PRO A 174 2.47 -13.10 -25.79
N PHE A 175 3.76 -13.33 -25.50
CA PHE A 175 4.50 -14.47 -26.03
C PHE A 175 4.51 -15.69 -25.08
N ASN A 176 3.67 -15.70 -24.04
CA ASN A 176 3.51 -16.80 -23.08
C ASN A 176 4.82 -17.22 -22.38
N ALA A 177 5.77 -16.29 -22.24
CA ALA A 177 6.98 -16.51 -21.46
C ALA A 177 6.62 -16.75 -19.98
N TYR A 178 5.62 -16.00 -19.49
CA TYR A 178 4.97 -16.19 -18.20
C TYR A 178 3.46 -16.35 -18.36
N ASP A 179 2.82 -16.96 -17.36
CA ASP A 179 1.38 -17.21 -17.37
C ASP A 179 0.62 -16.01 -16.80
N LEU A 180 1.02 -15.48 -15.63
CA LEU A 180 0.49 -14.25 -15.06
C LEU A 180 1.64 -13.30 -14.68
N SER A 181 1.37 -12.00 -14.71
CA SER A 181 2.22 -11.00 -14.05
C SER A 181 1.53 -10.46 -12.81
N ILE A 182 2.29 -10.26 -11.74
CA ILE A 182 1.78 -9.82 -10.45
C ILE A 182 2.06 -8.32 -10.30
N ALA A 183 1.14 -7.64 -9.61
CA ALA A 183 1.26 -6.26 -9.17
C ALA A 183 0.85 -5.18 -10.20
N TRP A 184 -0.26 -5.43 -10.90
CA TRP A 184 -0.82 -4.51 -11.89
C TRP A 184 -2.04 -3.77 -11.38
N TYR A 185 -2.09 -2.48 -11.68
CA TYR A 185 -3.27 -1.67 -11.45
C TYR A 185 -4.37 -1.96 -12.46
N VAL A 186 -5.61 -2.06 -11.99
CA VAL A 186 -6.76 -2.40 -12.83
C VAL A 186 -7.45 -1.12 -13.32
N PRO A 187 -7.52 -0.88 -14.64
CA PRO A 187 -8.31 0.23 -15.18
C PRO A 187 -9.82 -0.04 -15.16
N ASP A 188 -10.64 1.02 -15.08
CA ASP A 188 -12.08 0.92 -15.33
C ASP A 188 -12.40 0.82 -16.82
N CYS A 189 -12.32 -0.40 -17.36
CA CYS A 189 -12.60 -0.69 -18.77
C CYS A 189 -14.03 -0.39 -19.23
N THR A 190 -14.92 0.13 -18.37
CA THR A 190 -16.25 0.61 -18.78
C THR A 190 -16.26 2.06 -19.28
N LYS A 191 -15.18 2.82 -19.08
CA LYS A 191 -15.08 4.25 -19.42
C LYS A 191 -14.17 4.52 -20.62
N THR A 192 -14.52 4.00 -21.79
CA THR A 192 -13.64 3.96 -22.96
C THR A 192 -13.40 5.30 -23.67
N ASP A 193 -14.22 6.33 -23.48
CA ASP A 193 -14.18 7.50 -24.39
C ASP A 193 -13.15 8.58 -23.99
N SER A 194 -12.53 8.46 -22.81
CA SER A 194 -11.68 9.50 -22.21
C SER A 194 -10.38 8.97 -21.60
N MET A 195 -9.91 7.81 -22.07
CA MET A 195 -8.72 7.13 -21.53
C MET A 195 -7.50 7.29 -22.44
N SER A 196 -6.30 7.15 -21.86
CA SER A 196 -5.06 7.11 -22.64
C SER A 196 -4.97 5.83 -23.50
N GLU A 197 -4.12 5.86 -24.54
CA GLU A 197 -3.86 4.69 -25.40
C GLU A 197 -3.35 3.49 -24.59
N MET A 198 -2.52 3.75 -23.58
CA MET A 198 -2.05 2.71 -22.67
C MET A 198 -3.23 2.05 -21.93
N THR A 199 -4.10 2.83 -21.29
CA THR A 199 -5.28 2.30 -20.59
C THR A 199 -6.19 1.48 -21.53
N HIS A 200 -6.34 1.89 -22.79
CA HIS A 200 -7.03 1.08 -23.80
C HIS A 200 -6.36 -0.27 -24.05
N ASP A 201 -5.05 -0.31 -24.19
CA ASP A 201 -4.28 -1.53 -24.42
C ASP A 201 -4.45 -2.54 -23.27
N PHE A 202 -4.41 -2.07 -22.02
CA PHE A 202 -4.73 -2.87 -20.83
C PHE A 202 -6.10 -3.56 -20.97
N CYS A 203 -7.12 -2.76 -21.30
CA CYS A 203 -8.50 -3.22 -21.41
C CYS A 203 -8.73 -4.17 -22.58
N ASP A 204 -8.07 -3.98 -23.71
CA ASP A 204 -8.26 -4.79 -24.91
C ASP A 204 -7.53 -6.13 -24.81
N ASN A 205 -6.30 -6.14 -24.27
CA ASN A 205 -5.40 -7.29 -24.39
C ASN A 205 -5.24 -8.13 -23.12
N PHE A 206 -5.64 -7.63 -21.95
CA PHE A 206 -5.38 -8.29 -20.68
C PHE A 206 -6.62 -8.58 -19.84
N VAL A 207 -6.52 -9.61 -19.01
CA VAL A 207 -7.50 -9.97 -17.99
C VAL A 207 -6.86 -9.83 -16.62
N PHE A 208 -7.65 -9.42 -15.63
CA PHE A 208 -7.19 -9.20 -14.27
C PHE A 208 -7.87 -10.16 -13.31
N SER A 209 -7.15 -10.58 -12.28
CA SER A 209 -7.74 -11.24 -11.14
C SER A 209 -8.65 -10.27 -10.38
N LYS A 210 -9.45 -10.80 -9.47
CA LYS A 210 -9.94 -10.04 -8.32
C LYS A 210 -8.75 -9.35 -7.64
N PRO A 211 -8.95 -8.16 -7.05
CA PRO A 211 -7.86 -7.42 -6.41
C PRO A 211 -7.08 -8.33 -5.46
N LEU A 212 -5.76 -8.33 -5.54
CA LEU A 212 -4.87 -8.88 -4.52
C LEU A 212 -4.84 -7.92 -3.33
N TYR A 213 -4.73 -6.63 -3.62
CA TYR A 213 -4.60 -5.57 -2.64
C TYR A 213 -5.21 -4.27 -3.18
N ASP A 214 -5.70 -3.41 -2.30
CA ASP A 214 -6.10 -2.05 -2.69
C ASP A 214 -5.06 -1.10 -2.13
N ALA A 215 -4.21 -0.54 -2.97
CA ALA A 215 -3.27 0.48 -2.55
C ALA A 215 -3.93 1.85 -2.56
N VAL A 216 -3.46 2.76 -1.71
CA VAL A 216 -3.93 4.13 -1.73
C VAL A 216 -2.82 5.05 -2.19
N PHE A 217 -3.09 5.71 -3.30
CA PHE A 217 -2.21 6.66 -3.92
C PHE A 217 -2.37 8.00 -3.22
N GLY A 218 -1.27 8.44 -2.62
CA GLY A 218 -1.14 9.76 -2.04
C GLY A 218 -0.77 10.77 -3.12
N PHE A 219 -1.10 12.02 -2.85
CA PHE A 219 -0.69 13.15 -3.70
C PHE A 219 0.20 14.07 -2.87
N PHE A 220 1.43 14.25 -3.30
CA PHE A 220 2.47 14.90 -2.54
C PHE A 220 2.90 16.20 -3.23
N THR A 221 3.05 17.25 -2.44
CA THR A 221 3.42 18.58 -2.91
C THR A 221 4.42 19.20 -1.95
N ARG A 222 5.00 20.34 -2.32
CA ARG A 222 5.59 21.23 -1.32
C ARG A 222 4.48 21.91 -0.50
N ALA A 223 4.75 22.18 0.77
CA ALA A 223 3.81 22.89 1.66
C ALA A 223 3.39 24.28 1.12
N ASP A 224 4.24 24.92 0.31
CA ASP A 224 3.98 26.21 -0.34
C ASP A 224 3.46 26.09 -1.79
N SER A 225 3.16 24.89 -2.27
CA SER A 225 2.61 24.65 -3.60
C SER A 225 1.22 25.28 -3.75
N PRO A 226 0.89 25.88 -4.91
CA PRO A 226 -0.48 26.33 -5.19
C PRO A 226 -1.51 25.19 -5.12
N TYR A 227 -1.07 23.93 -5.24
CA TYR A 227 -1.91 22.74 -5.18
C TYR A 227 -1.99 22.10 -3.79
N ALA A 228 -1.27 22.60 -2.78
CA ALA A 228 -1.31 22.05 -1.41
C ALA A 228 -2.71 22.10 -0.77
N GLY A 229 -3.57 23.00 -1.26
CA GLY A 229 -4.96 23.16 -0.82
C GLY A 229 -6.00 22.36 -1.61
N ALA A 230 -5.60 21.57 -2.61
CA ALA A 230 -6.49 20.78 -3.45
C ALA A 230 -7.41 19.87 -2.61
N LYS A 231 -8.66 19.73 -3.03
CA LYS A 231 -9.68 18.92 -2.33
C LYS A 231 -10.14 17.73 -3.14
N THR A 232 -9.97 17.78 -4.45
CA THR A 232 -10.35 16.74 -5.39
C THR A 232 -9.29 16.59 -6.48
N LEU A 233 -9.25 15.44 -7.17
CA LEU A 233 -8.32 15.23 -8.29
C LEU A 233 -8.42 16.35 -9.35
N PRO A 234 -9.61 16.77 -9.83
CA PRO A 234 -9.73 17.84 -10.82
C PRO A 234 -9.12 19.19 -10.41
N ASP A 235 -8.89 19.44 -9.11
CA ASP A 235 -8.22 20.68 -8.65
C ASP A 235 -6.74 20.74 -9.09
N PHE A 236 -6.15 19.63 -9.54
CA PHE A 236 -4.81 19.59 -10.11
C PHE A 236 -4.74 20.04 -11.58
N ALA A 237 -5.83 20.52 -12.17
CA ALA A 237 -5.80 21.08 -13.52
C ALA A 237 -4.68 22.14 -13.68
N GLY A 238 -3.91 22.01 -14.76
CA GLY A 238 -2.74 22.84 -15.07
C GLY A 238 -1.45 22.47 -14.34
N ALA A 239 -1.46 21.48 -13.45
CA ALA A 239 -0.28 21.07 -12.70
C ALA A 239 0.73 20.33 -13.58
N ARG A 240 2.01 20.37 -13.18
CA ARG A 240 3.03 19.40 -13.60
C ARG A 240 3.01 18.23 -12.62
N ILE A 241 2.43 17.11 -13.04
CA ILE A 241 2.28 15.90 -12.23
C ILE A 241 3.41 14.94 -12.56
N CYS A 242 4.05 14.41 -11.53
CA CYS A 242 5.05 13.36 -11.63
C CYS A 242 4.51 12.04 -11.08
N ARG A 243 4.69 10.96 -11.84
CA ARG A 243 4.45 9.59 -11.38
C ARG A 243 5.46 8.68 -12.06
N SER A 244 6.20 7.89 -11.30
CA SER A 244 7.35 7.13 -11.79
C SER A 244 6.95 6.07 -12.83
N GLU A 245 7.92 5.61 -13.61
CA GLU A 245 7.76 4.51 -14.55
C GLU A 245 7.18 3.25 -13.87
N GLY A 246 6.37 2.48 -14.62
CA GLY A 246 5.70 1.28 -14.11
C GLY A 246 4.41 1.54 -13.32
N TYR A 247 4.11 2.79 -12.95
CA TYR A 247 2.89 3.13 -12.24
C TYR A 247 1.73 3.44 -13.19
N SER A 248 0.52 3.06 -12.76
CA SER A 248 -0.71 3.36 -13.49
C SER A 248 -1.01 4.86 -13.52
N MET A 249 -1.64 5.30 -14.61
CA MET A 249 -2.23 6.64 -14.77
C MET A 249 -3.76 6.61 -14.75
N HIS A 250 -4.38 5.45 -14.45
CA HIS A 250 -5.81 5.22 -14.66
C HIS A 250 -6.70 6.18 -13.85
N ASP A 251 -6.36 6.47 -12.59
CA ASP A 251 -7.09 7.45 -11.77
C ASP A 251 -7.01 8.87 -12.32
N LEU A 252 -5.87 9.24 -12.89
CA LEU A 252 -5.65 10.54 -13.53
C LEU A 252 -6.45 10.62 -14.84
N ASP A 253 -6.41 9.57 -15.67
CA ASP A 253 -7.23 9.41 -16.87
C ASP A 253 -8.72 9.59 -16.56
N GLU A 254 -9.21 8.86 -15.55
CA GLU A 254 -10.61 8.93 -15.12
C GLU A 254 -11.02 10.31 -14.57
N ALA A 255 -10.09 11.04 -13.97
CA ALA A 255 -10.29 12.41 -13.49
C ALA A 255 -10.13 13.47 -14.60
N GLY A 256 -9.77 13.08 -15.83
CA GLY A 256 -9.47 13.99 -16.93
C GLY A 256 -8.16 14.74 -16.78
N LEU A 257 -7.26 14.27 -15.90
CA LEU A 257 -5.91 14.80 -15.69
C LEU A 257 -4.93 14.15 -16.68
N ILE A 258 -5.22 14.37 -17.96
CA ILE A 258 -4.41 13.93 -19.10
C ILE A 258 -3.95 15.14 -19.91
N GLU A 259 -2.90 14.99 -20.71
CA GLU A 259 -2.45 16.05 -21.62
C GLU A 259 -3.58 16.49 -22.57
N PRO A 260 -3.85 17.80 -22.78
CA PRO A 260 -3.08 18.96 -22.30
C PRO A 260 -3.62 19.60 -21.00
N ALA A 261 -4.54 18.95 -20.27
CA ALA A 261 -5.12 19.50 -19.05
C ALA A 261 -4.11 19.58 -17.89
N VAL A 262 -3.09 18.73 -17.91
CA VAL A 262 -1.93 18.71 -17.00
C VAL A 262 -0.67 18.36 -17.81
N THR A 263 0.52 18.61 -17.24
CA THR A 263 1.77 18.09 -17.80
C THR A 263 2.23 16.86 -17.04
N ILE A 264 2.40 15.73 -17.71
CA ILE A 264 2.84 14.47 -17.09
C ILE A 264 4.34 14.27 -17.25
N SER A 265 5.02 13.85 -16.18
CA SER A 265 6.42 13.42 -16.19
C SER A 265 6.57 12.04 -15.54
N ILE A 266 7.30 11.16 -16.23
CA ILE A 266 7.46 9.75 -15.86
C ILE A 266 8.95 9.41 -15.72
N PRO A 267 9.60 9.81 -14.62
CA PRO A 267 10.98 9.42 -14.36
C PRO A 267 11.06 7.95 -13.89
N PRO A 268 12.23 7.29 -13.95
CA PRO A 268 12.35 5.88 -13.59
C PRO A 268 12.03 5.58 -12.12
N MET A 269 12.48 6.42 -11.18
CA MET A 269 12.37 6.14 -9.75
C MET A 269 11.37 7.05 -9.03
N ILE A 270 10.73 6.54 -7.98
CA ILE A 270 9.86 7.33 -7.09
C ILE A 270 10.64 8.51 -6.48
N GLY A 271 11.89 8.28 -6.10
CA GLY A 271 12.78 9.31 -5.55
C GLY A 271 13.00 10.50 -6.50
N ASP A 272 13.08 10.25 -7.81
CA ASP A 272 13.25 11.31 -8.82
C ASP A 272 12.05 12.26 -8.83
N CYS A 273 10.83 11.73 -8.68
CA CYS A 273 9.63 12.55 -8.53
C CYS A 273 9.68 13.39 -7.24
N ALA A 274 10.11 12.81 -6.12
CA ALA A 274 10.15 13.49 -4.84
C ALA A 274 11.18 14.63 -4.84
N GLU A 275 12.39 14.37 -5.34
CA GLU A 275 13.41 15.39 -5.55
C GLU A 275 12.92 16.47 -6.51
N GLY A 276 12.27 16.09 -7.62
CA GLY A 276 11.72 17.03 -8.59
C GLY A 276 10.64 17.95 -8.03
N VAL A 277 9.78 17.46 -7.14
CA VAL A 277 8.82 18.31 -6.39
C VAL A 277 9.56 19.30 -5.50
N MET A 278 10.57 18.86 -4.76
CA MET A 278 11.35 19.74 -3.89
C MET A 278 12.13 20.82 -4.66
N GLN A 279 12.64 20.46 -5.83
CA GLN A 279 13.34 21.36 -6.76
C GLN A 279 12.38 22.27 -7.56
N GLY A 280 11.07 22.04 -7.47
CA GLY A 280 10.06 22.80 -8.21
C GLY A 280 9.99 22.46 -9.71
N LEU A 281 10.53 21.31 -10.12
CA LEU A 281 10.37 20.74 -11.46
C LEU A 281 8.96 20.18 -11.68
N TYR A 282 8.35 19.67 -10.61
CA TYR A 282 6.98 19.17 -10.57
C TYR A 282 6.20 19.90 -9.48
N ASP A 283 4.89 20.05 -9.67
CA ASP A 283 4.02 20.71 -8.70
C ASP A 283 3.40 19.70 -7.72
N VAL A 284 3.19 18.48 -8.21
CA VAL A 284 2.57 17.35 -7.51
C VAL A 284 3.26 16.07 -7.95
N MET A 285 3.52 15.15 -7.04
CA MET A 285 3.78 13.74 -7.39
C MET A 285 2.73 12.83 -6.79
N SER A 286 2.53 11.65 -7.37
CA SER A 286 1.60 10.67 -6.82
C SER A 286 2.09 9.24 -7.01
N VAL A 287 2.10 8.48 -5.93
CA VAL A 287 2.45 7.05 -5.81
C VAL A 287 1.73 6.49 -4.57
N GLU A 288 1.88 5.21 -4.23
CA GLU A 288 1.29 4.66 -3.00
C GLU A 288 1.87 5.36 -1.76
N SER A 289 0.99 5.71 -0.84
CA SER A 289 1.38 6.37 0.41
C SER A 289 2.33 5.50 1.25
N GLN A 290 2.16 4.18 1.18
CA GLN A 290 3.02 3.21 1.84
C GLN A 290 4.44 3.17 1.24
N ALA A 291 4.56 3.24 -0.10
CA ALA A 291 5.86 3.25 -0.76
C ALA A 291 6.67 4.50 -0.38
N MET A 292 6.00 5.66 -0.20
CA MET A 292 6.66 6.91 0.19
C MET A 292 7.30 6.90 1.57
N VAL A 293 6.94 5.97 2.46
CA VAL A 293 7.56 5.89 3.80
C VAL A 293 9.07 5.65 3.68
N SER A 294 9.47 4.72 2.80
CA SER A 294 10.88 4.40 2.54
C SER A 294 11.61 5.58 1.88
N VAL A 295 11.03 6.14 0.83
CA VAL A 295 11.62 7.24 0.05
C VAL A 295 11.79 8.51 0.89
N ARG A 296 10.81 8.86 1.74
CA ARG A 296 10.93 10.00 2.66
C ARG A 296 12.12 9.83 3.61
N LYS A 297 12.32 8.62 4.12
CA LYS A 297 13.43 8.31 5.02
C LYS A 297 14.76 8.40 4.28
N GLU A 298 14.88 7.78 3.11
CA GLU A 298 16.10 7.77 2.31
C GLU A 298 16.54 9.17 1.89
N LEU A 299 15.60 9.99 1.40
CA LEU A 299 15.88 11.35 0.93
C LEU A 299 15.90 12.39 2.06
N GLY A 300 15.55 12.01 3.29
CA GLY A 300 15.49 12.93 4.43
C GLY A 300 14.45 14.05 4.28
N LEU A 301 13.30 13.75 3.67
CA LEU A 301 12.25 14.72 3.39
C LEU A 301 11.53 15.14 4.69
N GLY A 302 11.53 16.44 4.99
CA GLY A 302 10.88 17.01 6.17
C GLY A 302 9.41 17.41 5.96
N ASP A 303 8.92 18.25 6.86
CA ASP A 303 7.53 18.74 6.87
C ASP A 303 7.19 19.64 5.66
N GLU A 304 8.19 20.10 4.92
CA GLU A 304 8.01 20.85 3.69
C GLU A 304 7.48 20.00 2.52
N PHE A 305 7.62 18.67 2.59
CA PHE A 305 7.08 17.73 1.61
C PHE A 305 5.80 17.09 2.17
N VAL A 306 4.65 17.57 1.74
CA VAL A 306 3.35 17.26 2.34
C VAL A 306 2.52 16.33 1.47
N GLU A 307 1.94 15.32 2.08
CA GLU A 307 0.86 14.54 1.47
C GLU A 307 -0.46 15.28 1.66
N SER A 308 -1.29 15.33 0.61
CA SER A 308 -2.62 15.91 0.67
C SER A 308 -3.52 15.07 1.59
N PRO A 309 -4.11 15.65 2.65
CA PRO A 309 -5.05 14.92 3.50
C PRO A 309 -6.46 14.83 2.91
N PHE A 310 -6.68 15.41 1.72
CA PHE A 310 -7.99 15.48 1.04
C PHE A 310 -8.02 14.70 -0.27
N VAL A 311 -6.87 14.59 -0.96
CA VAL A 311 -6.80 13.97 -2.29
C VAL A 311 -6.01 12.69 -2.20
N THR A 312 -6.72 11.58 -2.41
CA THR A 312 -6.19 10.22 -2.48
C THR A 312 -7.02 9.43 -3.49
N SER A 313 -6.44 8.41 -4.11
CA SER A 313 -7.19 7.46 -4.95
C SER A 313 -6.93 6.02 -4.50
N ILE A 314 -7.97 5.19 -4.47
CA ILE A 314 -7.81 3.74 -4.25
C ILE A 314 -7.52 3.10 -5.60
N GLN A 315 -6.43 2.35 -5.67
CA GLN A 315 -6.02 1.62 -6.86
C GLN A 315 -5.93 0.13 -6.53
N ALA A 316 -6.78 -0.65 -7.19
CA ALA A 316 -6.77 -2.10 -7.05
C ALA A 316 -5.54 -2.67 -7.76
N ILE A 317 -4.72 -3.41 -7.03
CA ILE A 317 -3.59 -4.20 -7.52
C ILE A 317 -4.06 -5.63 -7.73
N SER A 318 -3.84 -6.19 -8.92
CA SER A 318 -4.22 -7.54 -9.32
C SER A 318 -3.07 -8.31 -9.96
N ALA A 319 -3.26 -9.61 -10.14
CA ALA A 319 -2.52 -10.37 -11.15
C ALA A 319 -3.16 -10.11 -12.53
N MET A 320 -2.31 -10.04 -13.56
CA MET A 320 -2.68 -9.76 -14.94
C MET A 320 -2.24 -10.92 -15.84
N GLY A 321 -3.09 -11.31 -16.79
CA GLY A 321 -2.78 -12.33 -17.79
C GLY A 321 -3.15 -11.84 -19.20
N SER A 322 -2.46 -12.33 -20.23
CA SER A 322 -2.87 -12.05 -21.62
C SER A 322 -4.18 -12.78 -21.94
N LYS A 323 -5.15 -12.08 -22.53
CA LYS A 323 -6.40 -12.71 -23.03
C LYS A 323 -6.14 -13.76 -24.12
N SER A 324 -5.00 -13.67 -24.79
CA SER A 324 -4.60 -14.62 -25.82
C SER A 324 -4.04 -15.94 -25.25
N ASN A 325 -3.75 -16.00 -23.94
CA ASN A 325 -3.21 -17.17 -23.26
C ASN A 325 -4.31 -17.95 -22.52
N PRO A 326 -4.73 -19.13 -23.01
CA PRO A 326 -5.77 -19.91 -22.32
C PRO A 326 -5.38 -20.36 -20.91
N ARG A 327 -4.09 -20.58 -20.63
CA ARG A 327 -3.61 -20.93 -19.28
C ARG A 327 -3.77 -19.76 -18.32
N ALA A 328 -3.55 -18.53 -18.79
CA ALA A 328 -3.74 -17.35 -17.98
C ALA A 328 -5.21 -17.23 -17.54
N LEU A 329 -6.16 -17.50 -18.44
CA LEU A 329 -7.60 -17.48 -18.10
C LEU A 329 -7.95 -18.51 -17.01
N GLU A 330 -7.45 -19.75 -17.15
CA GLU A 330 -7.62 -20.81 -16.16
C GLU A 330 -7.04 -20.40 -14.79
N PHE A 331 -5.81 -19.89 -14.78
CA PHE A 331 -5.15 -19.49 -13.53
C PHE A 331 -5.77 -18.23 -12.89
N ILE A 332 -6.36 -17.32 -13.66
CA ILE A 332 -7.14 -16.21 -13.09
C ILE A 332 -8.38 -16.73 -12.37
N GLU A 333 -9.09 -17.73 -12.93
CA GLU A 333 -10.25 -18.34 -12.27
C GLU A 333 -9.86 -19.06 -10.98
N GLU A 334 -8.79 -19.86 -11.01
CA GLU A 334 -8.24 -20.52 -9.83
C GLU A 334 -7.81 -19.50 -8.76
N LEU A 335 -7.02 -18.49 -9.15
CA LEU A 335 -6.59 -17.43 -8.25
C LEU A 335 -7.78 -16.72 -7.59
N ASN A 336 -8.82 -16.43 -8.36
CA ASN A 336 -10.02 -15.77 -7.84
C ASN A 336 -10.76 -16.63 -6.80
N ALA A 337 -10.87 -17.94 -7.04
CA ALA A 337 -11.48 -18.86 -6.08
C ALA A 337 -10.68 -18.94 -4.78
N GLY A 338 -9.34 -19.01 -4.88
CA GLY A 338 -8.46 -19.01 -3.72
C GLY A 338 -8.52 -17.70 -2.93
N LEU A 339 -8.57 -16.55 -3.62
CA LEU A 339 -8.70 -15.25 -2.97
C LEU A 339 -10.03 -15.09 -2.22
N ASP A 340 -11.11 -15.70 -2.71
CA ASP A 340 -12.38 -15.71 -1.99
C ASP A 340 -12.26 -16.51 -0.69
N GLU A 341 -11.72 -17.73 -0.75
CA GLU A 341 -11.49 -18.58 0.43
C GLU A 341 -10.59 -17.90 1.47
N MET A 342 -9.50 -17.26 1.03
CA MET A 342 -8.57 -16.56 1.93
C MET A 342 -9.21 -15.35 2.62
N ARG A 343 -10.15 -14.66 1.95
CA ARG A 343 -10.90 -13.56 2.57
C ARG A 343 -11.91 -14.06 3.58
N GLU A 344 -12.61 -15.16 3.28
CA GLU A 344 -13.59 -15.77 4.17
C GLU A 344 -12.94 -16.35 5.43
N SER A 345 -11.77 -16.97 5.29
CA SER A 345 -11.03 -17.59 6.40
C SER A 345 -10.24 -16.59 7.26
N GLY A 346 -9.94 -15.40 6.71
CA GLY A 346 -9.10 -14.40 7.37
C GLY A 346 -7.62 -14.46 6.98
N GLU A 347 -7.17 -15.53 6.31
CA GLU A 347 -5.77 -15.76 5.94
C GLU A 347 -5.19 -14.64 5.05
N TRP A 348 -6.04 -14.02 4.21
CA TRP A 348 -5.64 -12.84 3.43
C TRP A 348 -5.13 -11.71 4.33
N TYR A 349 -5.84 -11.43 5.44
CA TYR A 349 -5.50 -10.35 6.36
C TYR A 349 -4.22 -10.68 7.15
N ASP A 350 -4.03 -11.95 7.51
CA ASP A 350 -2.83 -12.41 8.22
C ASP A 350 -1.57 -12.26 7.36
N ILE A 351 -1.65 -12.57 6.06
CA ILE A 351 -0.52 -12.40 5.13
C ILE A 351 -0.16 -10.92 5.00
N VAL A 352 -1.15 -10.06 4.77
CA VAL A 352 -0.92 -8.61 4.64
C VAL A 352 -0.34 -8.04 5.94
N ALA A 353 -0.95 -8.32 7.10
CA ALA A 353 -0.50 -7.80 8.38
C ALA A 353 0.92 -8.27 8.75
N SER A 354 1.22 -9.56 8.55
CA SER A 354 2.55 -10.10 8.83
C SER A 354 3.63 -9.52 7.90
N SER A 355 3.34 -9.38 6.61
CA SER A 355 4.28 -8.75 5.67
C SER A 355 4.51 -7.28 5.97
N LEU A 356 3.46 -6.50 6.28
CA LEU A 356 3.58 -5.09 6.66
C LEU A 356 4.37 -4.89 7.96
N LYS A 357 4.34 -5.88 8.84
CA LYS A 357 5.18 -5.88 10.04
C LYS A 357 6.65 -6.12 9.70
N GLU A 358 6.96 -7.17 8.94
CA GLU A 358 8.33 -7.51 8.49
C GLU A 358 8.98 -6.33 7.76
N ALA A 359 8.33 -5.88 6.70
CA ALA A 359 7.82 -4.53 6.68
C ALA A 359 8.61 -3.41 7.38
N ASN A 360 7.89 -2.84 8.33
CA ASN A 360 8.36 -1.77 9.17
C ASN A 360 9.60 -2.16 10.01
N GLU A 361 9.78 -3.44 10.36
CA GLU A 361 10.94 -3.91 11.11
C GLU A 361 12.24 -3.75 10.31
N LYS A 362 12.30 -4.22 9.06
CA LYS A 362 13.49 -4.03 8.20
C LYS A 362 13.77 -2.56 7.91
N LEU A 363 12.73 -1.74 7.74
CA LEU A 363 12.88 -0.29 7.58
C LEU A 363 13.43 0.38 8.84
N ALA A 364 13.18 -0.14 10.04
CA ALA A 364 13.69 0.43 11.28
C ALA A 364 15.16 0.08 11.58
N GLU A 365 15.66 -1.03 11.02
CA GLU A 365 17.03 -1.52 11.23
C GLU A 365 18.09 -0.83 10.36
N ASN A 366 17.69 -0.31 9.20
CA ASN A 366 18.51 0.50 8.29
C ASN A 366 18.39 2.00 8.60
#